data_AF-A0A2A5E0B0-F1
#
_entry.id   AF-A0A2A5E0B0-F1
#
_cell.length_a   1.000
_cell.length_b   1.000
_cell.length_c   1.000
_cell.angle_alpha   90.00
_cell.angle_beta   90.00
_cell.angle_gamma   90.00
#
_symmetry.space_group_name_H-M   'P 1'
#
loop_
_entity.id
_entity.type
_entity.pdbx_description
1 polymer ?
#
loop_
_entity_poly.entity_id
_entity_poly.type
_entity_poly.pdbx_seq_one_letter_code
_entity_poly.pdbx_strand_id
1 'polypeptide(L)' 'MSVTKWTGTLFGVTGATLIALNLPISGWGFILFLVSSVSWTVAGVTMRDNSLILLNGGFTAINLLGVYRWLIV' A
#
# COMPACT_ATOMS: atom_id res chain seq x y z
N MET A 1 19.78 4.01 -6.22
CA MET A 1 18.72 3.26 -5.48
C MET A 1 17.60 4.20 -4.99
N SER A 2 17.15 5.16 -5.80
CA SER A 2 16.36 6.29 -5.31
C SER A 2 14.91 6.29 -5.83
N VAL A 3 14.70 5.94 -7.09
CA VAL A 3 13.40 6.09 -7.75
C VAL A 3 12.34 5.15 -7.16
N THR A 4 12.69 3.89 -6.88
CA THR A 4 11.74 2.86 -6.40
C THR A 4 11.18 3.15 -4.99
N LYS A 5 11.96 3.79 -4.12
CA LYS A 5 11.51 4.18 -2.77
C LYS A 5 10.50 5.33 -2.85
N TRP A 6 10.79 6.34 -3.67
CA TRP A 6 9.92 7.49 -3.84
C TRP A 6 8.63 7.16 -4.56
N THR A 7 8.66 6.25 -5.55
CA THR A 7 7.44 5.75 -6.18
C THR A 7 6.55 5.05 -5.17
N GLY A 8 7.11 4.18 -4.33
CA GLY A 8 6.36 3.53 -3.25
C GLY A 8 5.68 4.55 -2.33
N THR A 9 6.42 5.55 -1.84
CA THR A 9 5.83 6.60 -0.99
C THR A 9 4.73 7.40 -1.67
N LEU A 10 4.91 7.81 -2.94
CA LEU A 10 3.91 8.58 -3.69
C LEU A 10 2.62 7.79 -3.91
N PHE A 11 2.74 6.52 -4.35
CA PHE A 11 1.60 5.61 -4.50
C PHE A 11 0.92 5.31 -3.16
N GLY A 12 1.71 5.22 -2.09
CA GLY A 12 1.23 5.07 -0.72
C GLY A 12 0.35 6.24 -0.28
N VAL A 13 0.88 7.46 -0.39
CA VAL A 13 0.17 8.67 0.03
C VAL A 13 -1.08 8.89 -0.81
N THR A 14 -0.97 8.81 -2.14
CA THR A 14 -2.13 8.97 -3.04
C THR A 14 -3.21 7.92 -2.82
N GLY A 15 -2.83 6.64 -2.66
CA GLY A 15 -3.77 5.56 -2.35
C GLY A 15 -4.50 5.79 -1.02
N ALA A 16 -3.77 6.16 0.03
CA ALA A 16 -4.35 6.47 1.34
C ALA A 16 -5.28 7.70 1.31
N THR A 17 -4.91 8.76 0.57
CA THR A 17 -5.77 9.93 0.38
C THR A 17 -7.05 9.56 -0.37
N LEU A 18 -6.96 8.74 -1.43
CA LEU A 18 -8.13 8.25 -2.16
C LEU A 18 -9.07 7.43 -1.27
N ILE A 19 -8.54 6.57 -0.39
CA ILE A 19 -9.35 5.82 0.58
C ILE A 19 -10.04 6.78 1.56
N ALA A 20 -9.32 7.78 2.08
CA ALA A 20 -9.85 8.74 3.04
C ALA A 20 -10.96 9.64 2.46
N LEU A 21 -10.96 9.87 1.15
CA LEU A 21 -11.98 10.67 0.47
C LEU A 21 -13.34 9.97 0.32
N ASN A 22 -13.44 8.66 0.59
CA ASN A 22 -14.69 7.87 0.53
C ASN A 22 -15.51 8.08 -0.77
N LEU A 23 -14.81 8.17 -1.90
CA LEU A 23 -15.43 8.32 -3.22
C LEU A 23 -15.77 6.95 -3.81
N PRO A 24 -16.69 6.87 -4.80
CA PRO A 24 -16.95 5.65 -5.59
C PRO A 24 -15.71 5.02 -6.23
N ILE A 25 -14.59 5.75 -6.30
CA ILE A 25 -13.32 5.28 -6.85
C ILE A 25 -12.32 4.83 -5.78
N SER A 26 -12.65 4.99 -4.49
CA SER A 26 -11.79 4.65 -3.35
C SER A 26 -11.36 3.18 -3.31
N GLY A 27 -12.14 2.28 -3.93
CA GLY A 27 -11.74 0.88 -4.16
C GLY A 27 -10.39 0.74 -4.89
N TRP A 28 -10.11 1.61 -5.86
CA TRP A 28 -8.83 1.66 -6.58
C TRP A 28 -7.69 2.22 -5.71
N GLY A 29 -8.02 3.02 -4.69
CA GLY A 29 -7.07 3.50 -3.70
C GLY A 29 -6.42 2.35 -2.92
N PHE A 30 -7.17 1.29 -2.60
CA PHE A 30 -6.62 0.09 -1.96
C PHE A 30 -5.65 -0.66 -2.88
N ILE A 31 -5.88 -0.69 -4.20
CA ILE A 31 -4.95 -1.32 -5.15
C ILE A 31 -3.64 -0.53 -5.23
N LEU A 32 -3.71 0.81 -5.31
CA LEU A 32 -2.52 1.67 -5.31
C LEU A 32 -1.75 1.54 -4.00
N PHE A 33 -2.46 1.52 -2.87
CA PHE A 33 -1.85 1.36 -1.56
C PHE A 33 -1.23 -0.04 -1.38
N LEU A 34 -1.82 -1.08 -1.98
CA LEU A 34 -1.28 -2.45 -2.02
C LEU A 34 0.06 -2.52 -2.77
N VAL A 35 0.14 -1.93 -3.96
CA VAL A 35 1.38 -1.92 -4.76
C VAL A 35 2.51 -1.20 -4.00
N SER A 36 2.17 -0.10 -3.32
CA SER A 36 3.09 0.61 -2.43
C SER A 36 3.57 -0.27 -1.28
N SER A 37 2.65 -0.89 -0.52
CA SER A 37 2.99 -1.67 0.67
C SER A 37 3.83 -2.91 0.31
N VAL A 38 3.54 -3.57 -0.82
CA VAL A 38 4.37 -4.68 -1.32
C VAL A 38 5.78 -4.19 -1.66
N SER A 39 5.90 -3.06 -2.36
CA SER A 39 7.20 -2.48 -2.73
C SER A 39 8.04 -2.13 -1.48
N TRP A 40 7.40 -1.57 -0.46
CA TRP A 40 8.05 -1.24 0.82
C TRP A 40 8.38 -2.47 1.67
N THR A 41 7.58 -3.55 1.56
CA THR A 41 7.89 -4.82 2.21
C THR A 41 9.17 -5.43 1.62
N VAL A 42 9.31 -5.44 0.29
CA VAL A 42 10.53 -5.91 -0.40
C VAL A 42 11.74 -5.02 -0.07
N ALA A 43 11.53 -3.70 0.02
CA ALA A 43 12.57 -2.77 0.48
C ALA A 43 13.00 -3.06 1.93
N GLY A 44 12.06 -3.38 2.83
CA GLY A 44 12.34 -3.78 4.21
C GLY A 44 13.16 -5.06 4.30
N VAL A 45 12.86 -6.06 3.47
CA VAL A 45 13.67 -7.29 3.38
C VAL A 45 15.09 -6.98 2.93
N THR A 46 15.26 -6.10 1.94
CA THR A 46 16.57 -5.69 1.43
C THR A 46 17.37 -4.91 2.48
N MET A 47 16.70 -4.09 3.29
CA MET A 47 17.29 -3.29 4.36
C MET A 47 17.48 -4.09 5.66
N ARG A 48 17.01 -5.34 5.72
CA ARG A 48 16.92 -6.17 6.94
C ARG A 48 16.24 -5.46 8.11
N ASP A 49 15.23 -4.64 7.78
CA ASP A 49 14.44 -3.90 8.75
C ASP A 49 13.13 -4.64 9.03
N ASN A 50 13.10 -5.39 10.14
CA ASN A 50 11.94 -6.18 10.54
C ASN A 50 10.71 -5.31 10.84
N SER A 51 10.90 -4.08 11.32
CA SER A 51 9.81 -3.15 11.62
C SER A 51 9.14 -2.70 10.33
N LEU A 52 9.94 -2.39 9.30
CA LEU A 52 9.43 -1.99 7.99
C LEU A 52 8.69 -3.12 7.28
N ILE A 53 9.18 -4.36 7.41
CA ILE A 53 8.53 -5.56 6.88
C ILE A 53 7.18 -5.80 7.58
N LEU A 54 7.14 -5.76 8.91
CA LEU A 54 5.92 -6.03 9.67
C LEU A 54 4.83 -4.99 9.38
N LEU A 55 5.21 -3.70 9.37
CA LEU A 55 4.28 -2.61 9.10
C LEU A 55 3.67 -2.71 7.69
N ASN A 56 4.51 -2.86 6.67
CA ASN A 56 4.04 -2.91 5.30
C ASN A 56 3.38 -4.26 4.94
N GLY A 57 3.77 -5.35 5.60
CA GLY A 57 3.06 -6.62 5.55
C GLY A 57 1.65 -6.50 6.11
N GLY A 58 1.48 -5.83 7.26
CA GLY A 58 0.18 -5.50 7.83
C GLY A 58 -0.68 -4.65 6.89
N PHE A 59 -0.11 -3.58 6.32
CA PHE A 59 -0.81 -2.76 5.32
C PHE A 59 -1.22 -3.57 4.08
N THR A 60 -0.39 -4.52 3.64
CA THR A 60 -0.74 -5.40 2.51
C THR A 60 -1.99 -6.22 2.83
N ALA A 61 -2.08 -6.82 4.02
CA ALA A 61 -3.27 -7.56 4.44
C ALA A 61 -4.53 -6.68 4.53
N ILE A 62 -4.40 -5.48 5.11
CA ILE A 62 -5.50 -4.50 5.19
C ILE A 62 -5.96 -4.08 3.79
N ASN A 63 -5.03 -3.82 2.88
CA ASN A 63 -5.34 -3.45 1.50
C ASN A 63 -6.04 -4.56 0.74
N LEU A 64 -5.63 -5.82 0.89
CA LEU A 64 -6.33 -6.96 0.31
C LEU A 64 -7.77 -7.07 0.81
N LEU A 65 -7.97 -6.89 2.12
CA LEU A 65 -9.31 -6.86 2.72
C LEU A 65 -10.14 -5.68 2.17
N GLY A 66 -9.52 -4.51 2.03
CA GLY A 66 -10.13 -3.32 1.43
C GLY A 66 -10.58 -3.60 0.00
N VAL A 67 -9.69 -4.11 -0.86
CA VAL A 67 -10.02 -4.51 -2.24
C VAL A 67 -11.19 -5.48 -2.27
N TYR A 68 -11.18 -6.52 -1.43
CA TYR A 68 -12.26 -7.51 -1.36
C TYR A 68 -13.60 -6.88 -0.98
N ARG A 69 -13.62 -5.99 0.03
CA ARG A 69 -14.85 -5.34 0.53
C ARG A 69 -15.39 -4.22 -0.35
N TRP A 70 -14.61 -3.72 -1.31
CA TRP A 70 -14.96 -2.53 -2.08
C TRP A 70 -15.14 -2.81 -3.57
N LEU A 71 -14.41 -3.79 -4.11
CA LEU A 71 -14.45 -4.13 -5.54
C LEU A 71 -15.14 -5.46 -5.84
N ILE A 72 -15.30 -6.34 -4.84
CA ILE A 72 -15.84 -7.69 -5.04
C ILE A 72 -17.20 -7.86 -4.35
N VAL A 73 -17.30 -7.44 -3.08
CA VAL A 73 -18.53 -7.49 -2.26
C VAL A 73 -19.18 -6.12 -2.21
#